data_AF-A0AAW1VAI3-F1
#
_entry.id   AF-A0AAW1VAI3-F1
#
_cell.length_a   1.000
_cell.length_b   1.000
_cell.length_c   1.000
_cell.angle_alpha   90.00
_cell.angle_beta   90.00
_cell.angle_gamma   90.00
#
_symmetry.space_group_name_H-M   'P 1'
#
loop_
_entity.id
_entity.type
_entity.pdbx_description
1 polymer ?
#
loop_
_entity_poly.entity_id
_entity_poly.type
_entity_poly.pdbx_seq_one_letter_code
_entity_poly.pdbx_strand_id
1 'polypeptide(L)'
;MKRKVALLEYSNFLKSQANLDELEDLYMATGFTSNIRDLYFLNNRNGVNKQETLNRLKSFISSHSQYMNSFNEEKLMLDCVRFLEWQIIKKEESDSVIDQLALICKNQWEQNSKDDLVNEFKTLFKIDDIQFEWTVINCLSSMGSWKKLIGMFVKPNWLTKKNILKTAITSDHFIWGISRHNPPKNVLEQFLACLSDTEKSLALAEKFQCYKFMIEYYTNQRDRLGLLSCMDKVITNSEEYHMIRKALESQDKKWRN
;
A
#
# COMPACT_ATOMS: atom_id res chain seq x y z
N MET A 1 19.09 14.93 32.27
CA MET A 1 19.65 14.21 31.09
C MET A 1 20.32 12.89 31.48
N LYS A 2 21.31 12.88 32.39
CA LYS A 2 22.06 11.66 32.80
C LYS A 2 21.20 10.50 33.35
N ARG A 3 20.15 10.80 34.13
CA ARG A 3 19.24 9.78 34.71
C ARG A 3 18.44 9.00 33.65
N LYS A 4 18.05 9.65 32.55
CA LYS A 4 17.30 8.99 31.45
C LYS A 4 18.19 8.03 30.65
N VAL A 5 19.46 8.41 30.45
CA VAL A 5 20.46 7.56 29.77
C VAL A 5 20.74 6.31 30.60
N ALA A 6 20.99 6.47 31.91
CA ALA A 6 21.23 5.32 32.80
C ALA A 6 20.04 4.34 32.86
N LEU A 7 18.80 4.86 32.90
CA LEU A 7 17.59 4.03 32.85
C LEU A 7 17.47 3.26 31.54
N LEU A 8 17.80 3.89 30.41
CA LEU A 8 17.77 3.24 29.10
C LEU A 8 18.81 2.12 29.01
N GLU A 9 20.05 2.40 29.39
CA GLU A 9 21.13 1.39 29.44
C GLU A 9 20.76 0.21 30.33
N TYR A 10 20.21 0.48 31.53
CA TYR A 10 19.78 -0.59 32.43
C TYR A 10 18.62 -1.40 31.86
N SER A 11 17.64 -0.75 31.25
CA SER A 11 16.53 -1.43 30.59
C SER A 11 17.01 -2.33 29.43
N ASN A 12 18.03 -1.88 28.68
CA ASN A 12 18.62 -2.65 27.59
C ASN A 12 19.41 -3.84 28.12
N PHE A 13 20.14 -3.65 29.22
CA PHE A 13 20.82 -4.72 29.92
C PHE A 13 19.83 -5.80 30.39
N LEU A 14 18.75 -5.43 31.09
CA LEU A 14 17.72 -6.38 31.54
C LEU A 14 17.05 -7.12 30.37
N LYS A 15 16.76 -6.42 29.26
CA LYS A 15 16.27 -7.04 28.01
C LYS A 15 17.25 -8.08 27.46
N SER A 16 18.56 -7.78 27.46
CA SER A 16 19.60 -8.69 26.98
C SER A 16 19.75 -9.95 27.84
N GLN A 17 19.47 -9.84 29.14
CA GLN A 17 19.51 -10.94 30.10
C GLN A 17 18.18 -11.69 30.21
N ALA A 18 17.15 -11.29 29.46
CA ALA A 18 15.78 -11.80 29.57
C ALA A 18 15.21 -11.74 31.01
N ASN A 19 15.68 -10.78 31.83
CA ASN A 19 15.20 -10.56 33.18
C ASN A 19 13.96 -9.64 33.13
N LEU A 20 12.81 -10.22 32.80
CA LEU A 20 11.57 -9.48 32.54
C LEU A 20 10.88 -9.00 33.82
N ASP A 21 10.98 -9.75 34.92
CA ASP A 21 10.38 -9.38 36.22
C ASP A 21 11.01 -8.08 36.75
N GLU A 22 12.34 -8.01 36.75
CA GLU A 22 13.05 -6.80 37.18
C GLU A 22 12.83 -5.63 36.20
N LEU A 23 12.61 -5.92 34.91
CA LEU A 23 12.28 -4.90 33.92
C LEU A 23 10.88 -4.33 34.12
N GLU A 24 9.92 -5.17 34.52
CA GLU A 24 8.58 -4.76 34.92
C GLU A 24 8.64 -3.84 36.14
N ASP A 25 9.31 -4.28 37.22
CA ASP A 25 9.51 -3.48 38.43
C ASP A 25 10.16 -2.13 38.12
N LEU A 26 11.17 -2.12 37.24
CA LEU A 26 11.84 -0.90 36.80
C LEU A 26 10.86 0.05 36.10
N TYR A 27 10.07 -0.42 35.14
CA TYR A 27 9.11 0.43 34.42
C TYR A 27 8.01 0.97 35.35
N MET A 28 7.54 0.14 36.26
CA MET A 28 6.52 0.49 37.26
C MET A 28 7.06 1.55 38.23
N ALA A 29 8.25 1.35 38.79
CA ALA A 29 8.87 2.27 39.74
C ALA A 29 9.28 3.61 39.11
N THR A 30 9.53 3.64 37.81
CA THR A 30 10.02 4.83 37.10
C THR A 30 8.93 5.59 36.33
N GLY A 31 7.71 5.05 36.25
CA GLY A 31 6.60 5.63 35.50
C GLY A 31 6.77 5.53 33.98
N PHE A 32 7.67 4.67 33.48
CA PHE A 32 7.88 4.41 32.05
C PHE A 32 6.85 3.41 31.53
N THR A 33 5.59 3.64 31.88
CA THR A 33 4.52 2.67 31.66
C THR A 33 4.16 2.49 30.18
N SER A 34 4.62 3.41 29.32
CA SER A 34 4.57 3.27 27.86
C SER A 34 5.32 2.04 27.33
N ASN A 35 6.33 1.59 28.08
CA ASN A 35 7.18 0.46 27.69
C ASN A 35 6.70 -0.87 28.26
N ILE A 36 5.66 -0.88 29.11
CA ILE A 36 5.09 -2.10 29.69
C ILE A 36 4.63 -3.05 28.58
N ARG A 37 4.08 -2.51 27.48
CA ARG A 37 3.70 -3.29 26.30
C ARG A 37 4.85 -4.15 25.75
N ASP A 38 6.08 -3.63 25.77
CA ASP A 38 7.23 -4.36 25.24
C ASP A 38 7.50 -5.64 26.06
N LEU A 39 7.15 -5.65 27.35
CA LEU A 39 7.22 -6.86 28.20
C LEU A 39 6.37 -7.98 27.62
N TYR A 40 5.13 -7.69 27.19
CA TYR A 40 4.27 -8.69 26.57
C TYR A 40 4.91 -9.30 25.32
N PHE A 41 5.44 -8.47 24.42
CA PHE A 41 6.04 -8.95 23.18
C PHE A 41 7.37 -9.67 23.40
N LEU A 42 8.14 -9.29 24.42
CA LEU A 42 9.37 -9.99 24.80
C LEU A 42 9.06 -11.36 25.43
N ASN A 43 8.01 -11.44 26.25
CA ASN A 43 7.61 -12.66 26.94
C ASN A 43 6.95 -13.69 26.01
N ASN A 44 6.37 -13.25 24.90
CA ASN A 44 5.62 -14.11 23.96
C ASN A 44 6.35 -14.33 22.62
N ARG A 45 7.70 -14.19 22.59
CA ARG A 45 8.50 -14.44 21.37
C ARG A 45 8.50 -15.90 20.90
N ASN A 46 8.21 -16.84 21.79
CA ASN A 46 8.24 -18.28 21.48
C ASN A 46 6.81 -18.77 21.24
N GLY A 47 6.59 -19.33 20.05
CA GLY A 47 5.26 -19.65 19.50
C GLY A 47 4.41 -20.51 20.42
N VAL A 48 3.25 -19.96 20.78
CA VAL A 48 2.18 -20.64 21.51
C VAL A 48 0.94 -20.66 20.62
N ASN A 49 0.04 -21.63 20.82
CA ASN A 49 -1.27 -21.65 20.17
C ASN A 49 -2.01 -20.30 20.37
N LYS A 50 -2.67 -19.79 19.32
CA LYS A 50 -3.44 -18.53 19.30
C LYS A 50 -4.39 -18.37 20.48
N GLN A 51 -5.05 -19.45 20.93
CA GLN A 51 -5.98 -19.39 22.06
C GLN A 51 -5.26 -19.05 23.36
N GLU A 52 -4.08 -19.61 23.56
CA GLU A 52 -3.27 -19.33 24.75
C GLU A 52 -2.65 -17.93 24.67
N THR A 53 -2.16 -17.52 23.48
CA THR A 53 -1.72 -16.15 23.22
C THR A 53 -2.81 -15.14 23.54
N LEU A 54 -4.05 -15.39 23.10
CA LEU A 54 -5.21 -14.54 23.40
C LEU A 54 -5.48 -14.46 24.91
N ASN A 55 -5.46 -15.60 25.62
CA ASN A 55 -5.71 -15.65 27.05
C ASN A 55 -4.62 -14.87 27.83
N ARG A 56 -3.35 -15.05 27.44
CA ARG A 56 -2.21 -14.32 28.02
C ARG A 56 -2.32 -12.82 27.77
N LEU A 57 -2.69 -12.40 26.55
CA LEU A 57 -2.89 -11.00 26.20
C LEU A 57 -4.00 -10.35 27.04
N LYS A 58 -5.14 -11.04 27.17
CA LYS A 58 -6.25 -10.56 28.01
C LYS A 58 -5.86 -10.43 29.47
N SER A 59 -5.14 -11.42 30.01
CA SER A 59 -4.62 -11.37 31.38
C SER A 59 -3.65 -10.20 31.55
N PHE A 60 -2.74 -10.00 30.60
CA PHE A 60 -1.77 -8.92 30.63
C PHE A 60 -2.43 -7.54 30.65
N ILE A 61 -3.41 -7.31 29.77
CA ILE A 61 -4.19 -6.06 29.73
C ILE A 61 -4.91 -5.86 31.06
N SER A 62 -5.54 -6.90 31.62
CA SER A 62 -6.25 -6.81 32.90
C SER A 62 -5.32 -6.43 34.06
N SER A 63 -4.10 -6.96 34.10
CA SER A 63 -3.13 -6.68 35.16
C SER A 63 -2.51 -5.29 35.04
N HIS A 64 -2.41 -4.75 33.83
CA HIS A 64 -1.64 -3.54 33.55
C HIS A 64 -2.47 -2.35 33.06
N SER A 65 -3.79 -2.48 32.92
CA SER A 65 -4.68 -1.44 32.37
C SER A 65 -4.53 -0.10 33.08
N GLN A 66 -4.46 -0.09 34.41
CA GLN A 66 -4.28 1.10 35.24
C GLN A 66 -2.95 1.83 35.01
N TYR A 67 -1.95 1.16 34.42
CA TYR A 67 -0.63 1.71 34.16
C TYR A 67 -0.46 2.11 32.69
N MET A 68 -1.29 1.62 31.76
CA MET A 68 -1.29 2.02 30.36
C MET A 68 -1.84 3.45 30.20
N ASN A 69 -1.03 4.44 30.56
CA ASN A 69 -1.43 5.84 30.67
C ASN A 69 -1.65 6.53 29.32
N SER A 70 -1.28 5.89 28.20
CA SER A 70 -1.59 6.42 26.88
C SER A 70 -2.79 5.68 26.28
N PHE A 71 -3.82 6.45 25.91
CA PHE A 71 -4.99 5.97 25.17
C PHE A 71 -4.62 5.14 23.92
N ASN A 72 -3.45 5.40 23.34
CA ASN A 72 -2.98 4.70 22.15
C ASN A 72 -2.46 3.29 22.44
N GLU A 73 -1.83 3.04 23.59
CA GLU A 73 -1.25 1.73 23.91
C GLU A 73 -2.31 0.69 24.27
N GLU A 74 -3.27 1.06 25.11
CA GLU A 74 -4.38 0.18 25.45
C GLU A 74 -5.19 -0.18 24.19
N LYS A 75 -5.48 0.83 23.35
CA LYS A 75 -6.18 0.63 22.08
C LYS A 75 -5.46 -0.35 21.17
N LEU A 76 -4.13 -0.23 21.00
CA LEU A 76 -3.36 -1.15 20.16
C LEU A 76 -3.45 -2.60 20.68
N MET A 77 -3.35 -2.80 21.99
CA MET A 77 -3.45 -4.13 22.59
C MET A 77 -4.86 -4.73 22.42
N LEU A 78 -5.90 -3.91 22.56
CA LEU A 78 -7.28 -4.32 22.29
C LEU A 78 -7.51 -4.65 20.80
N ASP A 79 -6.91 -3.91 19.88
CA ASP A 79 -6.97 -4.23 18.45
C ASP A 79 -6.26 -5.57 18.14
N CYS A 80 -5.15 -5.90 18.82
CA CYS A 80 -4.52 -7.22 18.75
C CYS A 80 -5.44 -8.34 19.28
N VAL A 81 -6.13 -8.11 20.42
CA VAL A 81 -7.12 -9.06 20.96
C VAL A 81 -8.20 -9.33 19.93
N ARG A 82 -8.80 -8.28 19.36
CA ARG A 82 -9.86 -8.39 18.35
C ARG A 82 -9.41 -9.16 17.12
N PHE A 83 -8.17 -8.95 16.68
CA PHE A 83 -7.63 -9.66 15.53
C PHE A 83 -7.41 -11.15 15.82
N LEU A 84 -6.83 -11.50 16.98
CA LEU A 84 -6.67 -12.89 17.40
C LEU A 84 -8.02 -13.62 17.55
N GLU A 85 -9.02 -12.97 18.15
CA GLU A 85 -10.37 -13.52 18.26
C GLU A 85 -10.98 -13.81 16.88
N TRP A 86 -10.87 -12.86 15.97
CA TRP A 86 -11.34 -13.03 14.60
C TRP A 86 -10.62 -14.19 13.90
N GLN A 87 -9.30 -14.29 14.03
CA GLN A 87 -8.51 -15.38 13.45
C GLN A 87 -8.90 -16.74 14.01
N ILE A 88 -9.16 -16.86 15.31
CA ILE A 88 -9.61 -18.11 15.94
C ILE A 88 -10.99 -18.51 15.41
N ILE A 89 -11.93 -17.57 15.34
CA ILE A 89 -13.29 -17.83 14.84
C ILE A 89 -13.28 -18.25 13.37
N LYS A 90 -12.48 -17.56 12.55
CA LYS A 90 -12.38 -17.80 11.10
C LYS A 90 -11.38 -18.91 10.73
N LYS A 91 -10.58 -19.40 11.70
CA LYS A 91 -9.51 -20.39 11.51
C LYS A 91 -8.45 -19.93 10.51
N GLU A 92 -8.04 -18.67 10.64
CA GLU A 92 -7.09 -17.98 9.76
C GLU A 92 -5.73 -17.78 10.45
N GLU A 93 -4.63 -17.68 9.68
CA GLU A 93 -3.26 -17.76 10.21
C GLU A 93 -2.27 -16.69 9.73
N SER A 94 -2.75 -15.52 9.32
CA SER A 94 -1.87 -14.43 8.91
C SER A 94 -1.07 -13.78 10.05
N ASP A 95 0.06 -13.19 9.70
CA ASP A 95 0.93 -12.48 10.65
C ASP A 95 0.40 -11.09 11.02
N SER A 96 -0.39 -10.48 10.13
CA SER A 96 -0.93 -9.13 10.34
C SER A 96 -2.30 -8.94 9.70
N VAL A 97 -3.00 -7.88 10.12
CA VAL A 97 -4.27 -7.44 9.53
C VAL A 97 -4.12 -7.17 8.03
N ILE A 98 -2.99 -6.61 7.60
CA ILE A 98 -2.74 -6.30 6.18
C ILE A 98 -2.49 -7.58 5.37
N ASP A 99 -1.75 -8.53 5.93
CA ASP A 99 -1.54 -9.83 5.28
C ASP A 99 -2.85 -10.60 5.17
N GLN A 100 -3.70 -10.56 6.22
CA GLN A 100 -5.04 -11.13 6.15
C GLN A 100 -5.89 -10.45 5.07
N LEU A 101 -5.86 -9.11 4.98
CA LEU A 101 -6.60 -8.38 3.95
C LEU A 101 -6.13 -8.81 2.55
N ALA A 102 -4.84 -9.01 2.34
CA ALA A 102 -4.29 -9.50 1.07
C ALA A 102 -4.81 -10.91 0.75
N LEU A 103 -4.82 -11.82 1.73
CA LEU A 103 -5.37 -13.18 1.57
C LEU A 103 -6.87 -13.16 1.23
N ILE A 104 -7.66 -12.35 1.95
CA ILE A 104 -9.10 -12.19 1.70
C ILE A 104 -9.33 -11.64 0.28
N CYS A 105 -8.60 -10.58 -0.12
CA CYS A 105 -8.68 -9.99 -1.46
C CYS A 105 -8.42 -11.06 -2.53
N LYS A 106 -7.32 -11.82 -2.39
CA LYS A 106 -6.93 -12.87 -3.32
C LYS A 106 -8.02 -13.94 -3.45
N ASN A 107 -8.46 -14.50 -2.33
CA ASN A 107 -9.48 -15.54 -2.29
C ASN A 107 -10.80 -15.08 -2.92
N GLN A 108 -11.28 -13.88 -2.56
CA GLN A 108 -12.53 -13.34 -3.10
C GLN A 108 -12.48 -13.19 -4.63
N TRP A 109 -11.33 -12.76 -5.17
CA TRP A 109 -11.21 -12.47 -6.59
C TRP A 109 -10.85 -13.69 -7.44
N GLU A 110 -10.15 -14.68 -6.89
CA GLU A 110 -9.97 -15.98 -7.54
C GLU A 110 -11.31 -16.74 -7.66
N GLN A 111 -12.13 -16.68 -6.61
CA GLN A 111 -13.41 -17.40 -6.56
C GLN A 111 -14.57 -16.62 -7.21
N ASN A 112 -14.35 -15.39 -7.68
CA ASN A 112 -15.40 -14.46 -8.12
C ASN A 112 -16.56 -14.36 -7.10
N SER A 113 -16.25 -14.44 -5.81
CA SER A 113 -17.27 -14.39 -4.77
C SER A 113 -17.94 -13.01 -4.74
N LYS A 114 -19.25 -13.02 -4.53
CA LYS A 114 -20.07 -11.82 -4.31
C LYS A 114 -20.06 -11.35 -2.85
N ASP A 115 -19.40 -12.09 -1.97
CA ASP A 115 -19.33 -11.74 -0.56
C ASP A 115 -18.60 -10.42 -0.37
N ASP A 116 -19.09 -9.60 0.56
CA ASP A 116 -18.50 -8.28 0.85
C ASP A 116 -17.39 -8.34 1.90
N LEU A 117 -16.78 -9.53 2.06
CA LEU A 117 -15.83 -9.82 3.14
C LEU A 117 -14.64 -8.85 3.16
N VAL A 118 -14.15 -8.41 1.99
CA VAL A 118 -13.10 -7.40 1.89
C VAL A 118 -13.50 -6.08 2.57
N ASN A 119 -14.72 -5.56 2.31
CA ASN A 119 -15.18 -4.30 2.88
C ASN A 119 -15.60 -4.46 4.35
N GLU A 120 -16.19 -5.59 4.72
CA GLU A 120 -16.48 -5.94 6.11
C GLU A 120 -15.18 -5.97 6.93
N PHE A 121 -14.13 -6.63 6.42
CA PHE A 121 -12.84 -6.73 7.09
C PHE A 121 -12.16 -5.36 7.21
N LYS A 122 -12.16 -4.56 6.13
CA LYS A 122 -11.68 -3.17 6.15
C LYS A 122 -12.37 -2.36 7.24
N THR A 123 -13.69 -2.46 7.33
CA THR A 123 -14.51 -1.71 8.31
C THR A 123 -14.23 -2.20 9.73
N LEU A 124 -14.19 -3.52 9.93
CA LEU A 124 -13.95 -4.14 11.23
C LEU A 124 -12.61 -3.69 11.82
N PHE A 125 -11.55 -3.73 11.01
CA PHE A 125 -10.20 -3.38 11.47
C PHE A 125 -9.81 -1.93 11.22
N LYS A 126 -10.74 -1.09 10.76
CA LYS A 126 -10.55 0.35 10.52
C LYS A 126 -9.31 0.64 9.67
N ILE A 127 -9.11 -0.19 8.64
CA ILE A 127 -7.98 -0.05 7.71
C ILE A 127 -8.21 1.23 6.91
N ASP A 128 -7.22 2.13 6.93
CA ASP A 128 -7.33 3.39 6.21
C ASP A 128 -7.34 3.19 4.69
N ASP A 129 -7.83 4.19 3.96
CA ASP A 129 -8.00 4.10 2.51
C ASP A 129 -6.68 3.90 1.77
N ILE A 130 -5.57 4.48 2.27
CA ILE A 130 -4.25 4.34 1.64
C ILE A 130 -3.74 2.92 1.81
N GLN A 131 -3.76 2.37 3.03
CA GLN A 131 -3.36 0.98 3.31
C GLN A 131 -4.23 -0.02 2.54
N PHE A 132 -5.54 0.22 2.51
CA PHE A 132 -6.47 -0.61 1.78
C PHE A 132 -6.18 -0.62 0.27
N GLU A 133 -6.14 0.56 -0.35
CA GLU A 133 -5.88 0.67 -1.79
C GLU A 133 -4.48 0.13 -2.15
N TRP A 134 -3.47 0.36 -1.30
CA TRP A 134 -2.13 -0.18 -1.50
C TRP A 134 -2.13 -1.70 -1.51
N THR A 135 -2.86 -2.32 -0.58
CA THR A 135 -3.01 -3.77 -0.50
C THR A 135 -3.73 -4.32 -1.73
N VAL A 136 -4.84 -3.68 -2.13
CA VAL A 136 -5.61 -4.02 -3.34
C VAL A 136 -4.75 -3.93 -4.60
N ILE A 137 -3.97 -2.85 -4.76
CA ILE A 137 -3.06 -2.66 -5.90
C ILE A 137 -2.05 -3.80 -5.96
N ASN A 138 -1.37 -4.10 -4.86
CA ASN A 138 -0.37 -5.18 -4.84
C ASN A 138 -1.00 -6.54 -5.12
N CYS A 139 -2.15 -6.83 -4.53
CA CYS A 139 -2.86 -8.09 -4.74
C CYS A 139 -3.26 -8.26 -6.22
N LEU A 140 -4.02 -7.32 -6.79
CA LEU A 140 -4.46 -7.39 -8.19
C LEU A 140 -3.29 -7.40 -9.17
N SER A 141 -2.25 -6.61 -8.91
CA SER A 141 -1.08 -6.54 -9.80
C SER A 141 -0.28 -7.84 -9.76
N SER A 142 -0.10 -8.46 -8.59
CA SER A 142 0.55 -9.76 -8.45
C SER A 142 -0.22 -10.89 -9.16
N MET A 143 -1.54 -10.76 -9.27
CA MET A 143 -2.41 -11.68 -9.99
C MET A 143 -2.51 -11.36 -11.49
N GLY A 144 -1.83 -10.32 -12.00
CA GLY A 144 -1.97 -9.86 -13.38
C GLY A 144 -3.40 -9.38 -13.74
N SER A 145 -4.22 -9.06 -12.74
CA SER A 145 -5.64 -8.72 -12.88
C SER A 145 -5.87 -7.26 -13.28
N TRP A 146 -5.18 -6.83 -14.34
CA TRP A 146 -5.11 -5.43 -14.78
C TRP A 146 -6.47 -4.83 -15.14
N LYS A 147 -7.34 -5.59 -15.79
CA LYS A 147 -8.70 -5.14 -16.16
C LYS A 147 -9.52 -4.77 -14.92
N LYS A 148 -9.41 -5.56 -13.85
CA LYS A 148 -10.09 -5.30 -12.58
C LYS A 148 -9.50 -4.09 -11.88
N LEU A 149 -8.18 -3.98 -11.86
CA LEU A 149 -7.47 -2.83 -11.30
C LEU A 149 -7.91 -1.53 -12.00
N ILE A 150 -7.93 -1.51 -13.34
CA ILE A 150 -8.44 -0.38 -14.13
C ILE A 150 -9.90 -0.09 -13.75
N GLY A 151 -10.77 -1.10 -13.71
CA GLY A 151 -12.18 -0.92 -13.36
C GLY A 151 -12.43 -0.37 -11.95
N MET A 152 -11.50 -0.58 -11.01
CA MET A 152 -11.61 -0.08 -9.64
C MET A 152 -11.12 1.37 -9.50
N PHE A 153 -10.02 1.72 -10.17
CA PHE A 153 -9.32 2.99 -9.95
C PHE A 153 -9.51 4.01 -11.07
N VAL A 154 -9.99 3.60 -12.25
CA VAL A 154 -10.25 4.50 -13.37
C VAL A 154 -11.73 4.78 -13.45
N LYS A 155 -12.10 6.06 -13.32
CA LYS A 155 -13.49 6.50 -13.43
C LYS A 155 -13.65 7.48 -14.59
N PRO A 156 -14.67 7.33 -15.45
CA PRO A 156 -14.99 8.37 -16.43
C PRO A 156 -15.45 9.64 -15.72
N ASN A 157 -14.84 10.77 -16.05
CA ASN A 157 -15.32 12.08 -15.66
C ASN A 157 -16.33 12.57 -16.69
N TRP A 158 -17.60 12.61 -16.29
CA TRP A 158 -18.73 12.99 -17.15
C TRP A 158 -18.61 14.43 -17.68
N LEU A 159 -17.97 15.34 -16.95
CA LEU A 159 -17.80 16.74 -17.35
C LEU A 159 -16.74 16.90 -18.44
N THR A 160 -15.57 16.28 -18.25
CA THR A 160 -14.43 16.46 -19.17
C THR A 160 -14.37 15.40 -20.27
N LYS A 161 -15.22 14.36 -20.18
CA LYS A 161 -15.16 13.14 -21.00
C LYS A 161 -13.80 12.42 -20.93
N LYS A 162 -12.96 12.76 -19.93
CA LYS A 162 -11.67 12.12 -19.67
C LYS A 162 -11.78 11.17 -18.50
N ASN A 163 -10.92 10.16 -18.47
CA ASN A 163 -10.80 9.31 -17.30
C ASN A 163 -10.02 10.03 -16.20
N ILE A 164 -10.39 9.77 -14.94
CA ILE A 164 -9.70 10.27 -13.75
C ILE A 164 -9.30 9.11 -12.85
N LEU A 165 -8.23 9.32 -12.09
CA LEU A 165 -7.75 8.36 -11.12
C LEU A 165 -8.51 8.56 -9.81
N LYS A 166 -9.29 7.56 -9.39
CA LYS A 166 -10.04 7.55 -8.14
C LYS A 166 -9.24 6.77 -7.09
N THR A 167 -8.46 7.47 -6.29
CA THR A 167 -7.56 6.87 -5.28
C THR A 167 -7.30 7.86 -4.15
N ALA A 168 -7.08 7.35 -2.94
CA ALA A 168 -6.53 8.08 -1.80
C ALA A 168 -5.00 8.22 -1.87
N ILE A 169 -4.33 7.44 -2.73
CA ILE A 169 -2.87 7.43 -2.90
C ILE A 169 -2.46 8.54 -3.88
N THR A 170 -1.36 9.23 -3.59
CA THR A 170 -0.80 10.20 -4.55
C THR A 170 -0.46 9.53 -5.89
N SER A 171 -0.62 10.24 -7.00
CA SER A 171 -0.41 9.69 -8.34
C SER A 171 0.97 9.05 -8.53
N ASP A 172 2.04 9.62 -7.96
CA ASP A 172 3.38 9.05 -8.01
C ASP A 172 3.44 7.66 -7.40
N HIS A 173 2.97 7.56 -6.15
CA HIS A 173 3.01 6.32 -5.40
C HIS A 173 2.11 5.27 -6.04
N PHE A 174 0.96 5.68 -6.59
CA PHE A 174 0.07 4.79 -7.31
C PHE A 174 0.76 4.19 -8.55
N ILE A 175 1.33 5.02 -9.42
CA ILE A 175 2.03 4.56 -10.63
C ILE A 175 3.25 3.72 -10.25
N TRP A 176 4.02 4.15 -9.25
CA TRP A 176 5.16 3.38 -8.75
C TRP A 176 4.73 2.01 -8.23
N GLY A 177 3.68 1.94 -7.42
CA GLY A 177 3.13 0.71 -6.87
C GLY A 177 2.77 -0.30 -7.95
N ILE A 178 2.10 0.15 -9.02
CA ILE A 178 1.77 -0.71 -10.16
C ILE A 178 3.02 -1.11 -10.95
N SER A 179 3.93 -0.17 -11.23
CA SER A 179 5.10 -0.41 -12.08
C SER A 179 6.01 -1.54 -11.58
N ARG A 180 6.04 -1.77 -10.27
CA ARG A 180 6.82 -2.85 -9.63
C ARG A 180 6.41 -4.26 -10.06
N HIS A 181 5.20 -4.41 -10.61
CA HIS A 181 4.64 -5.68 -11.05
C HIS A 181 4.73 -5.88 -12.57
N ASN A 182 5.55 -5.07 -13.26
CA ASN A 182 5.77 -5.16 -14.71
C ASN A 182 4.47 -5.24 -15.54
N PRO A 183 3.54 -4.28 -15.37
CA PRO A 183 2.31 -4.26 -16.13
C PRO A 183 2.58 -4.11 -17.64
N PRO A 184 1.68 -4.61 -18.50
CA PRO A 184 1.68 -4.25 -19.91
C PRO A 184 1.67 -2.72 -20.11
N LYS A 185 2.38 -2.23 -21.14
CA LYS A 185 2.51 -0.78 -21.38
C LYS A 185 1.16 -0.08 -21.52
N ASN A 186 0.21 -0.71 -22.22
CA ASN A 186 -1.16 -0.19 -22.39
C ASN A 186 -1.93 -0.04 -21.08
N VAL A 187 -1.57 -0.77 -20.02
CA VAL A 187 -2.17 -0.62 -18.69
C VAL A 187 -1.61 0.64 -18.01
N LEU A 188 -0.29 0.84 -18.04
CA LEU A 188 0.33 2.06 -17.52
C LEU A 188 -0.17 3.30 -18.26
N GLU A 189 -0.27 3.24 -19.59
CA GLU A 189 -0.77 4.34 -20.43
C GLU A 189 -2.17 4.81 -20.03
N GLN A 190 -3.06 3.89 -19.65
CA GLN A 190 -4.40 4.22 -19.16
C GLN A 190 -4.36 4.99 -17.84
N PHE A 191 -3.46 4.64 -16.92
CA PHE A 191 -3.30 5.36 -15.66
C PHE A 191 -2.60 6.71 -15.85
N LEU A 192 -1.61 6.78 -16.74
CA LEU A 192 -0.94 8.05 -17.10
C LEU A 192 -1.92 9.05 -17.70
N ALA A 193 -2.86 8.59 -18.53
CA ALA A 193 -3.93 9.42 -19.10
C ALA A 193 -4.93 9.96 -18.06
N CYS A 194 -4.94 9.39 -16.86
CA CYS A 194 -5.79 9.86 -15.75
C CYS A 194 -5.14 10.95 -14.90
N LEU A 195 -3.86 11.27 -15.11
CA LEU A 195 -3.14 12.25 -14.33
C LEU A 195 -3.48 13.68 -14.79
N SER A 196 -3.73 14.57 -13.83
CA SER A 196 -4.00 15.98 -14.10
C SER A 196 -2.76 16.76 -14.53
N ASP A 197 -1.60 16.40 -13.97
CA ASP A 197 -0.32 16.99 -14.29
C ASP A 197 0.27 16.33 -15.55
N THR A 198 0.27 17.10 -16.64
CA THR A 198 0.73 16.64 -17.96
C THR A 198 2.25 16.51 -18.07
N GLU A 199 3.01 17.35 -17.38
CA GLU A 199 4.49 17.27 -17.44
C GLU A 199 4.95 16.03 -16.69
N LYS A 200 4.34 15.79 -15.54
CA LYS A 200 4.59 14.60 -14.73
C LYS A 200 4.16 13.30 -15.42
N SER A 201 3.00 13.29 -16.08
CA SER A 201 2.59 12.11 -16.84
C SER A 201 3.53 11.81 -17.99
N LEU A 202 4.06 12.83 -18.66
CA LEU A 202 5.06 12.69 -19.71
C LEU A 202 6.40 12.17 -19.17
N ALA A 203 6.87 12.69 -18.04
CA ALA A 203 8.10 12.23 -17.39
C ALA A 203 8.01 10.76 -16.95
N LEU A 204 6.85 10.34 -16.40
CA LEU A 204 6.60 8.93 -16.07
C LEU A 204 6.49 8.07 -17.33
N ALA A 205 5.84 8.57 -18.39
CA ALA A 205 5.75 7.86 -19.66
C ALA A 205 7.14 7.60 -20.27
N GLU A 206 8.04 8.57 -20.22
CA GLU A 206 9.42 8.41 -20.66
C GLU A 206 10.16 7.38 -19.79
N LYS A 207 10.07 7.51 -18.46
CA LYS A 207 10.69 6.58 -17.51
C LYS A 207 10.24 5.13 -17.74
N PHE A 208 8.96 4.92 -18.07
CA PHE A 208 8.40 3.60 -18.31
C PHE A 208 8.28 3.24 -19.79
N GLN A 209 8.88 4.01 -20.71
CA GLN A 209 8.85 3.74 -22.16
C GLN A 209 7.43 3.51 -22.72
N CYS A 210 6.47 4.30 -22.26
CA CYS A 210 5.08 4.30 -22.71
C CYS A 210 4.94 5.19 -23.96
N TYR A 211 5.57 4.76 -25.06
CA TYR A 211 5.71 5.58 -26.26
C TYR A 211 4.38 5.91 -26.94
N LYS A 212 3.36 5.02 -26.91
CA LYS A 212 2.07 5.32 -27.55
C LYS A 212 1.38 6.51 -26.87
N PHE A 213 1.46 6.58 -25.55
CA PHE A 213 0.99 7.75 -24.79
C PHE A 213 1.77 9.02 -25.14
N MET A 214 3.10 8.96 -25.24
CA MET A 214 3.92 10.11 -25.63
C MET A 214 3.59 10.60 -27.04
N ILE A 215 3.38 9.68 -27.99
CA ILE A 215 3.01 10.00 -29.37
C ILE A 215 1.67 10.72 -29.39
N GLU A 216 0.66 10.20 -28.71
CA GLU A 216 -0.66 10.83 -28.61
C GLU A 216 -0.56 12.23 -27.98
N TYR A 217 0.24 12.37 -26.92
CA TYR A 217 0.48 13.65 -26.25
C TYR A 217 1.06 14.71 -27.21
N TYR A 218 2.20 14.44 -27.84
CA TYR A 218 2.84 15.41 -28.75
C TYR A 218 1.99 15.68 -30.00
N THR A 219 1.29 14.65 -30.49
CA THR A 219 0.34 14.76 -31.60
C THR A 219 -0.83 15.69 -31.28
N ASN A 220 -1.30 15.71 -30.02
CA ASN A 220 -2.36 16.58 -29.54
C ASN A 220 -1.86 18.01 -29.29
N GLN A 221 -0.62 18.16 -28.81
CA GLN A 221 0.03 19.48 -28.64
C GLN A 221 0.53 20.08 -29.97
N ARG A 222 0.48 19.31 -31.06
CA ARG A 222 1.05 19.66 -32.36
C ARG A 222 2.55 19.96 -32.26
N ASP A 223 3.24 19.28 -31.35
CA ASP A 223 4.67 19.41 -31.11
C ASP A 223 5.42 18.45 -32.04
N ARG A 224 5.98 19.01 -33.10
CA ARG A 224 6.73 18.24 -34.10
C ARG A 224 8.08 17.79 -33.56
N LEU A 225 8.75 18.61 -32.76
CA LEU A 225 10.08 18.29 -32.22
C LEU A 225 9.98 17.18 -31.17
N GLY A 226 8.95 17.21 -30.34
CA GLY A 226 8.65 16.12 -29.40
C GLY A 226 8.40 14.78 -30.09
N LEU A 227 7.68 14.77 -31.22
CA LEU A 227 7.47 13.56 -32.03
C LEU A 227 8.78 13.02 -32.64
N LEU A 228 9.64 13.89 -33.16
CA LEU A 228 10.93 13.49 -33.71
C LEU A 228 11.86 12.95 -32.61
N SER A 229 11.91 13.61 -31.45
CA SER A 229 12.66 13.11 -30.29
C SER A 229 12.16 11.74 -29.81
N CYS A 230 10.84 11.49 -29.90
CA CYS A 230 10.26 10.17 -29.64
C CYS A 230 10.68 9.15 -30.71
N MET A 231 10.73 9.56 -31.98
CA MET A 231 11.14 8.72 -33.12
C MET A 231 12.55 8.17 -32.96
N ASP A 232 13.47 8.98 -32.44
CA ASP A 232 14.86 8.60 -32.19
C ASP A 232 15.00 7.56 -31.05
N LYS A 233 13.97 7.41 -30.21
CA LYS A 233 13.95 6.50 -29.06
C LYS A 233 13.25 5.16 -29.34
N VAL A 234 12.44 5.09 -30.39
CA VAL A 234 11.71 3.87 -30.76
C VAL A 234 12.50 3.04 -31.77
N ILE A 235 12.24 1.73 -31.78
CA ILE A 235 12.89 0.82 -32.72
C ILE A 235 12.37 1.11 -34.14
N THR A 236 13.27 1.18 -35.11
CA THR A 236 12.90 1.40 -36.52
C THR A 236 11.93 0.32 -37.00
N ASN A 237 10.87 0.73 -37.71
CA ASN A 237 9.78 -0.15 -38.18
C ASN A 237 8.94 -0.80 -37.06
N SER A 238 9.02 -0.33 -35.81
CA SER A 238 8.04 -0.71 -34.79
C SER A 238 6.66 -0.08 -35.08
N GLU A 239 5.62 -0.56 -34.38
CA GLU A 239 4.28 0.03 -34.46
C GLU A 239 4.32 1.54 -34.14
N GLU A 240 5.05 1.91 -33.07
CA GLU A 240 5.23 3.28 -32.61
C GLU A 240 5.94 4.14 -33.67
N TYR A 241 6.96 3.60 -34.35
CA TYR A 241 7.64 4.28 -35.44
C TYR A 241 6.66 4.61 -36.58
N HIS A 242 5.81 3.65 -36.96
CA HIS A 242 4.78 3.87 -37.98
C HIS A 242 3.70 4.87 -37.52
N MET A 243 3.33 4.84 -36.23
CA MET A 243 2.40 5.82 -35.65
C MET A 243 2.96 7.25 -35.74
N ILE A 244 4.24 7.44 -35.39
CA ILE A 244 4.91 8.75 -35.47
C ILE A 244 4.95 9.23 -36.92
N ARG A 245 5.40 8.37 -37.83
CA ARG A 245 5.48 8.71 -39.26
C ARG A 245 4.12 9.14 -39.81
N LYS A 246 3.07 8.35 -39.54
CA LYS A 246 1.70 8.66 -39.94
C LYS A 246 1.22 9.98 -39.33
N ALA A 247 1.56 10.25 -38.07
CA ALA A 247 1.21 11.51 -37.43
C ALA A 247 1.88 12.68 -38.17
N LEU A 248 3.19 12.62 -38.41
CA LEU A 248 3.98 13.67 -39.07
C LEU A 248 3.57 13.94 -40.53
N GLU A 249 3.15 12.90 -41.27
CA GLU A 249 2.70 12.99 -42.67
C GLU A 249 1.27 13.53 -42.80
N SER A 250 0.51 13.63 -41.71
CA SER A 250 -0.86 14.15 -41.71
C SER A 250 -0.88 15.63 -42.12
N GLN A 251 -1.46 15.93 -43.28
CA GLN A 251 -1.63 17.29 -43.80
C GLN A 251 -2.66 18.13 -43.01
N ASP A 252 -3.48 17.47 -42.18
CA ASP A 252 -4.55 18.11 -41.41
C ASP A 252 -4.03 18.89 -40.18
N LYS A 253 -2.75 18.73 -39.81
CA LYS A 253 -2.17 19.33 -38.60
C LYS A 253 -1.17 20.44 -38.92
N LYS A 254 -1.54 21.68 -38.58
CA LYS A 254 -0.58 22.81 -38.49
C LYS A 254 0.31 22.61 -37.27
N TRP A 255 1.49 22.05 -37.47
CA TRP A 255 2.53 21.88 -36.43
C TRP A 255 2.95 23.21 -35.81
N ARG A 256 3.19 23.22 -34.51
CA ARG A 256 3.92 24.29 -33.82
C ARG A 256 5.41 24.00 -34.02
N ASN A 257 6.09 24.92 -34.69
CA ASN A 257 7.55 24.92 -34.82
C ASN A 257 8.13 25.86 -33.76
#